data_AF-D9XJF2-F1
#
_entry.id   AF-D9XJF2-F1
#
_cell.length_a   1.000
_cell.length_b   1.000
_cell.length_c   1.000
_cell.angle_alpha   90.00
_cell.angle_beta   90.00
_cell.angle_gamma   90.00
#
_symmetry.space_group_name_H-M   'P 1'
#
loop_
_entity.id
_entity.type
_entity.pdbx_description
1 polymer ?
#
loop_
_entity_poly.entity_id
_entity_poly.type
_entity_poly.pdbx_seq_one_letter_code
_entity_poly.pdbx_strand_id
1 'polypeptide(L)'
;MFLTISTTGSAERPATDLGFLLHKHPEKAQRFSTSYGTAHVLYPEADAERCTAALLLEVDAVALVRRGKGKGRGGAPDAALAQYVNDRPYAASSLLAVALSAVFSSAMRGVCNARPELPGRPLPLRVEIPALPARGGPGLVGRLFEPLGWTVGAEPVALDGEFPQWGDSRYVRLVLEAETLTLAEALRHLYVLLPVLDDAKHYWVASDEVDKLLRAGAGWLPGHPEQRLITSRYLSRRWSLTREAMERLELVRLAEADDSDVEEIDNAVAVETEAEEKPTPLAVQRREAILAALRAAAPPGCST
;
A
#
# COMPACT_ATOMS: atom_id res chain seq x y z
N MET A 1 8.49 5.15 -11.77
CA MET A 1 8.30 3.69 -11.59
C MET A 1 6.91 3.26 -12.03
N PHE A 2 6.68 2.01 -12.42
CA PHE A 2 5.34 1.55 -12.81
C PHE A 2 5.08 0.08 -12.44
N LEU A 3 3.80 -0.30 -12.50
CA LEU A 3 3.37 -1.69 -12.64
C LEU A 3 2.36 -1.82 -13.78
N THR A 4 2.23 -3.02 -14.32
CA THR A 4 1.17 -3.36 -15.29
C THR A 4 0.28 -4.45 -14.75
N ILE A 5 -1.01 -4.38 -15.08
CA ILE A 5 -2.01 -5.41 -14.82
C ILE A 5 -2.58 -5.80 -16.18
N SER A 6 -2.42 -7.06 -16.57
CA SER A 6 -2.91 -7.60 -17.82
C SER A 6 -3.95 -8.68 -17.57
N THR A 7 -4.88 -8.81 -18.50
CA THR A 7 -5.78 -9.96 -18.58
C THR A 7 -5.98 -10.36 -20.03
N THR A 8 -6.44 -11.59 -20.22
CA THR A 8 -6.84 -12.12 -21.53
C THR A 8 -8.34 -12.32 -21.59
N GLY A 9 -8.90 -12.18 -22.79
CA GLY A 9 -10.33 -12.24 -23.05
C GLY A 9 -10.75 -13.50 -23.79
N SER A 10 -12.06 -13.73 -23.79
CA SER A 10 -12.73 -14.66 -24.67
C SER A 10 -13.85 -13.94 -25.44
N ALA A 11 -14.48 -14.63 -26.40
CA ALA A 11 -15.58 -14.07 -27.19
C ALA A 11 -16.74 -13.50 -26.33
N GLU A 12 -17.01 -14.10 -25.17
CA GLU A 12 -18.08 -13.69 -24.25
C GLU A 12 -17.60 -12.73 -23.14
N ARG A 13 -16.28 -12.61 -22.97
CA ARG A 13 -15.63 -11.85 -21.89
C ARG A 13 -14.41 -11.12 -22.46
N PRO A 14 -14.61 -10.02 -23.19
CA PRO A 14 -13.50 -9.31 -23.83
C PRO A 14 -12.53 -8.77 -22.78
N ALA A 15 -11.22 -8.81 -23.06
CA ALA A 15 -10.21 -8.36 -22.10
C ALA A 15 -10.38 -6.87 -21.73
N THR A 16 -10.97 -6.06 -22.62
CA THR A 16 -11.30 -4.65 -22.38
C THR A 16 -12.25 -4.43 -21.20
N ASP A 17 -12.94 -5.46 -20.70
CA ASP A 17 -13.72 -5.39 -19.46
C ASP A 17 -12.86 -4.96 -18.24
N LEU A 18 -11.54 -5.15 -18.32
CA LEU A 18 -10.57 -4.61 -17.36
C LEU A 18 -10.70 -3.08 -17.18
N GLY A 19 -11.06 -2.34 -18.23
CA GLY A 19 -11.28 -0.89 -18.16
C GLY A 19 -12.46 -0.50 -17.26
N PHE A 20 -13.56 -1.26 -17.34
CA PHE A 20 -14.72 -1.07 -16.46
C PHE A 20 -14.37 -1.42 -15.01
N LEU A 21 -13.71 -2.56 -14.81
CA LEU A 21 -13.30 -3.01 -13.48
C LEU A 21 -12.35 -2.03 -12.77
N LEU A 22 -11.41 -1.42 -13.50
CA LEU A 22 -10.49 -0.40 -12.98
C LEU A 22 -11.09 1.01 -12.91
N HIS A 23 -12.29 1.21 -13.47
CA HIS A 23 -12.90 2.53 -13.66
C HIS A 23 -11.98 3.49 -14.42
N LYS A 24 -11.28 2.99 -15.44
CA LYS A 24 -10.40 3.76 -16.32
C LYS A 24 -10.65 3.35 -17.76
N HIS A 25 -11.06 4.31 -18.57
CA HIS A 25 -11.34 4.05 -19.98
C HIS A 25 -10.02 3.83 -20.75
N PRO A 26 -9.87 2.75 -21.53
CA PRO A 26 -8.62 2.45 -22.22
C PRO A 26 -8.11 3.56 -23.15
N GLU A 27 -9.02 4.22 -23.86
CA GLU A 27 -8.68 5.34 -24.77
C GLU A 27 -8.34 6.66 -24.06
N LYS A 28 -8.33 6.69 -22.72
CA LYS A 28 -8.09 7.91 -21.94
C LYS A 28 -6.91 7.74 -21.00
N ALA A 29 -5.76 8.28 -21.41
CA ALA A 29 -4.64 8.49 -20.50
C ALA A 29 -5.04 9.52 -19.43
N GLN A 30 -4.98 9.13 -18.15
CA GLN A 30 -5.45 9.93 -17.02
C GLN A 30 -4.31 10.23 -16.05
N ARG A 31 -4.39 11.38 -15.39
CA ARG A 31 -3.40 11.84 -14.41
C ARG A 31 -4.07 12.15 -13.09
N PHE A 32 -3.46 11.76 -11.98
CA PHE A 32 -3.95 11.93 -10.64
C PHE A 32 -2.84 12.52 -9.75
N SER A 33 -3.16 13.61 -9.05
CA SER A 33 -2.24 14.16 -8.06
C SER A 33 -2.14 13.22 -6.86
N THR A 34 -0.93 12.98 -6.39
CA THR A 34 -0.66 12.21 -5.17
C THR A 34 0.15 13.05 -4.19
N SER A 35 0.30 12.58 -2.95
CA SER A 35 1.13 13.25 -1.94
C SER A 35 2.61 13.34 -2.31
N TYR A 36 3.10 12.55 -3.27
CA TYR A 36 4.52 12.42 -3.58
C TYR A 36 4.84 12.56 -5.08
N GLY A 37 3.90 13.06 -5.88
CA GLY A 37 4.05 13.22 -7.33
C GLY A 37 2.76 12.95 -8.09
N THR A 38 2.86 12.51 -9.34
CA THR A 38 1.72 12.30 -10.24
C THR A 38 1.60 10.82 -10.60
N ALA A 39 0.42 10.25 -10.39
CA ALA A 39 0.09 8.92 -10.88
C ALA A 39 -0.58 9.03 -12.25
N HIS A 40 -0.09 8.27 -13.22
CA HIS A 40 -0.63 8.19 -14.57
C HIS A 40 -1.23 6.81 -14.79
N VAL A 41 -2.42 6.74 -15.37
CA VAL A 41 -3.01 5.50 -15.88
C VAL A 41 -3.11 5.58 -17.39
N LEU A 42 -2.58 4.56 -18.06
CA LEU A 42 -2.67 4.39 -19.50
C LEU A 42 -2.79 2.91 -19.84
N TYR A 43 -3.21 2.62 -21.07
CA TYR A 43 -3.38 1.27 -21.57
C TYR A 43 -2.44 1.08 -22.76
N PRO A 44 -1.24 0.49 -22.57
CA PRO A 44 -0.35 0.17 -23.68
C PRO A 44 -0.96 -0.81 -24.68
N GLU A 45 -1.92 -1.63 -24.26
CA GLU A 45 -2.64 -2.59 -25.10
C GLU A 45 -4.09 -2.72 -24.60
N ALA A 46 -5.05 -2.68 -25.50
CA ALA A 46 -6.48 -2.76 -25.19
C ALA A 46 -7.27 -3.25 -26.40
N ASP A 47 -7.33 -4.56 -26.55
CA ASP A 47 -8.19 -5.24 -27.51
C ASP A 47 -9.01 -6.35 -26.82
N ALA A 48 -9.81 -7.07 -27.59
CA ALA A 48 -10.71 -8.09 -27.06
C ALA A 48 -9.97 -9.33 -26.52
N GLU A 49 -8.78 -9.62 -27.04
CA GLU A 49 -7.97 -10.79 -26.68
C GLU A 49 -7.04 -10.49 -25.50
N ARG A 50 -6.46 -9.29 -25.45
CA ARG A 50 -5.56 -8.84 -24.40
C ARG A 50 -5.79 -7.38 -24.03
N CYS A 51 -5.77 -7.10 -22.74
CA CYS A 51 -5.85 -5.75 -22.22
C CYS A 51 -4.86 -5.59 -21.08
N THR A 52 -4.03 -4.55 -21.18
CA THR A 52 -3.00 -4.22 -20.20
C THR A 52 -3.19 -2.78 -19.74
N ALA A 53 -3.46 -2.60 -18.46
CA ALA A 53 -3.42 -1.30 -17.78
C ALA A 53 -2.04 -1.08 -17.16
N ALA A 54 -1.47 0.10 -17.30
CA ALA A 54 -0.25 0.51 -16.61
C ALA A 54 -0.56 1.62 -15.60
N LEU A 55 -0.06 1.46 -14.36
CA LEU A 55 -0.01 2.52 -13.36
C LEU A 55 1.43 3.00 -13.23
N LEU A 56 1.71 4.20 -13.74
CA LEU A 56 3.02 4.84 -13.68
C LEU A 56 3.00 5.91 -12.59
N LEU A 57 3.85 5.79 -11.57
CA LEU A 57 4.08 6.85 -10.61
C LEU A 57 5.33 7.64 -10.99
N GLU A 58 5.12 8.92 -11.26
CA GLU A 58 6.13 9.94 -11.41
C GLU A 58 6.32 10.63 -10.05
N VAL A 59 7.44 10.36 -9.38
CA VAL A 59 7.71 10.90 -8.04
C VAL A 59 8.41 12.26 -8.14
N ASP A 60 7.91 13.25 -7.40
CA ASP A 60 8.62 14.52 -7.21
C ASP A 60 9.68 14.34 -6.11
N ALA A 61 10.91 14.05 -6.54
CA ALA A 61 12.05 13.85 -5.64
C ALA A 61 12.32 15.07 -4.75
N VAL A 62 12.10 16.29 -5.25
CA VAL A 62 12.37 17.53 -4.50
C VAL A 62 11.32 17.73 -3.40
N ALA A 63 10.04 17.53 -3.72
CA ALA A 63 8.96 17.58 -2.74
C ALA A 63 9.13 16.51 -1.66
N LEU A 64 9.58 15.31 -2.04
CA LEU A 64 9.84 14.21 -1.12
C LEU A 64 10.91 14.57 -0.07
N VAL A 65 12.00 15.21 -0.50
CA VAL A 65 13.07 15.68 0.41
C VAL A 65 12.58 16.79 1.34
N ARG A 66 11.85 17.78 0.81
CA ARG A 66 11.35 18.91 1.61
C ARG A 66 10.43 18.45 2.75
N ARG A 67 9.59 17.44 2.50
CA ARG A 67 8.70 16.86 3.51
C ARG A 67 9.43 15.95 4.51
N GLY A 68 10.59 15.40 4.14
CA GLY A 68 11.43 14.55 4.99
C GLY A 68 12.25 15.28 6.06
N LYS A 69 12.38 16.61 5.99
CA LYS A 69 13.20 17.45 6.91
C LYS A 69 12.82 17.40 8.40
N GLY A 70 11.78 16.66 8.78
CA GLY A 70 11.43 16.39 10.19
C GLY A 70 12.15 15.19 10.83
N LYS A 71 12.86 14.35 10.05
CA LYS A 71 13.63 13.21 10.58
C LYS A 71 15.13 13.55 10.66
N GLY A 72 15.56 14.01 11.83
CA GLY A 72 16.96 14.04 12.25
C GLY A 72 17.77 15.27 11.81
N ARG A 73 17.87 16.26 12.70
CA ARG A 73 19.02 17.17 12.72
C ARG A 73 20.22 16.40 13.26
N GLY A 74 21.09 15.93 12.38
CA GLY A 74 22.36 15.27 12.75
C GLY A 74 22.61 13.99 11.98
N GLY A 75 23.09 14.09 10.75
CA GLY A 75 23.58 12.96 9.96
C GLY A 75 24.81 13.40 9.18
N ALA A 76 25.78 12.50 9.03
CA ALA A 76 26.99 12.70 8.25
C ALA A 76 26.70 13.19 6.81
N PRO A 77 27.64 13.83 6.10
CA PRO A 77 27.43 14.37 4.75
C PRO A 77 26.78 13.39 3.77
N ASP A 78 27.11 12.09 3.88
CA ASP A 78 26.54 11.01 3.06
C ASP A 78 25.02 10.83 3.29
N ALA A 79 24.53 11.04 4.50
CA ALA A 79 23.11 10.97 4.83
C ALA A 79 22.31 12.15 4.24
N ALA A 80 22.97 13.29 3.99
CA ALA A 80 22.36 14.42 3.30
C ALA A 80 22.32 14.19 1.78
N LEU A 81 23.37 13.60 1.19
CA LEU A 81 23.40 13.26 -0.24
C LEU A 81 22.36 12.17 -0.59
N ALA A 82 22.23 11.15 0.27
CA ALA A 82 21.26 10.07 0.10
C ALA A 82 19.79 10.54 0.10
N GLN A 83 19.50 11.76 0.57
CA GLN A 83 18.17 12.35 0.46
C GLN A 83 17.88 12.80 -0.97
N TYR A 84 18.87 13.31 -1.71
CA TYR A 84 18.72 13.82 -3.07
C TYR A 84 18.99 12.75 -4.14
N VAL A 85 19.95 11.85 -3.89
CA VAL A 85 20.28 10.73 -4.78
C VAL A 85 19.83 9.43 -4.11
N ASN A 86 18.66 8.95 -4.51
CA ASN A 86 18.15 7.65 -4.08
C ASN A 86 17.24 7.05 -5.14
N ASP A 87 16.97 5.78 -4.98
CA ASP A 87 16.15 4.96 -5.87
C ASP A 87 14.64 5.18 -5.76
N ARG A 88 14.16 6.00 -4.82
CA ARG A 88 12.72 6.13 -4.52
C ARG A 88 11.86 6.54 -5.74
N PRO A 89 12.33 7.38 -6.68
CA PRO A 89 11.56 7.70 -7.89
C PRO A 89 11.44 6.51 -8.88
N TYR A 90 12.31 5.51 -8.74
CA TYR A 90 12.53 4.47 -9.73
C TYR A 90 12.08 3.07 -9.25
N ALA A 91 12.08 2.84 -7.94
CA ALA A 91 11.73 1.58 -7.30
C ALA A 91 10.27 1.49 -6.87
N ALA A 92 9.55 0.43 -7.29
CA ALA A 92 8.16 0.08 -6.96
C ALA A 92 7.92 -0.18 -5.47
N SER A 93 8.02 0.89 -4.69
CA SER A 93 8.02 0.92 -3.23
C SER A 93 6.61 1.10 -2.66
N SER A 94 6.54 1.32 -1.34
CA SER A 94 5.31 1.73 -0.64
C SER A 94 4.58 2.94 -1.28
N LEU A 95 5.27 3.80 -2.02
CA LEU A 95 4.67 4.91 -2.77
C LEU A 95 3.73 4.41 -3.88
N LEU A 96 4.06 3.29 -4.54
CA LEU A 96 3.23 2.71 -5.59
C LEU A 96 1.95 2.10 -5.00
N ALA A 97 2.03 1.51 -3.80
CA ALA A 97 0.86 1.03 -3.06
C ALA A 97 -0.11 2.17 -2.70
N VAL A 98 0.41 3.34 -2.31
CA VAL A 98 -0.42 4.53 -2.09
C VAL A 98 -1.08 5.03 -3.38
N ALA A 99 -0.35 4.99 -4.51
CA ALA A 99 -0.93 5.33 -5.81
C ALA A 99 -2.03 4.34 -6.22
N LEU A 100 -1.83 3.04 -6.00
CA LEU A 100 -2.83 2.00 -6.23
C LEU A 100 -4.13 2.30 -5.48
N SER A 101 -4.05 2.55 -4.17
CA SER A 101 -5.25 2.79 -3.37
C SER A 101 -5.95 4.09 -3.73
N ALA A 102 -5.21 5.13 -4.11
CA ALA A 102 -5.81 6.39 -4.56
C ALA A 102 -6.53 6.24 -5.91
N VAL A 103 -5.90 5.58 -6.88
CA VAL A 103 -6.37 5.53 -8.28
C VAL A 103 -7.39 4.43 -8.53
N PHE A 104 -7.26 3.29 -7.84
CA PHE A 104 -8.10 2.09 -8.02
C PHE A 104 -8.95 1.74 -6.78
N SER A 105 -9.25 2.73 -5.92
CA SER A 105 -10.07 2.53 -4.70
C SER A 105 -11.39 1.80 -4.93
N SER A 106 -12.14 2.12 -5.99
CA SER A 106 -13.40 1.44 -6.31
C SER A 106 -13.20 -0.01 -6.74
N ALA A 107 -12.16 -0.29 -7.53
CA ALA A 107 -11.81 -1.64 -7.96
C ALA A 107 -11.40 -2.51 -6.76
N MET A 108 -10.60 -1.98 -5.83
CA MET A 108 -10.20 -2.68 -4.59
C MET A 108 -11.38 -3.06 -3.69
N ARG A 109 -12.47 -2.27 -3.74
CA ARG A 109 -13.72 -2.55 -3.04
C ARG A 109 -14.63 -3.54 -3.78
N GLY A 110 -14.25 -3.97 -4.99
CA GLY A 110 -15.09 -4.84 -5.82
C GLY A 110 -16.36 -4.14 -6.34
N VAL A 111 -16.34 -2.82 -6.48
CA VAL A 111 -17.52 -2.06 -6.95
C VAL A 111 -17.35 -1.73 -8.43
N CYS A 112 -18.34 -2.05 -9.26
CA CYS A 112 -18.41 -1.64 -10.68
C CYS A 112 -19.85 -1.33 -11.10
N ASN A 113 -20.24 -0.06 -11.09
CA ASN A 113 -21.63 0.30 -11.40
C ASN A 113 -22.00 0.10 -12.88
N ALA A 114 -21.02 0.26 -13.78
CA ALA A 114 -21.27 0.13 -15.22
C ALA A 114 -21.51 -1.33 -15.64
N ARG A 115 -20.90 -2.28 -14.93
CA ARG A 115 -20.92 -3.73 -15.19
C ARG A 115 -20.86 -4.49 -13.86
N PRO A 116 -21.96 -4.51 -13.08
CA PRO A 116 -21.98 -5.03 -11.71
C PRO A 116 -21.75 -6.53 -11.61
N GLU A 117 -21.90 -7.26 -12.71
CA GLU A 117 -21.69 -8.70 -12.79
C GLU A 117 -20.20 -9.10 -12.85
N LEU A 118 -19.29 -8.16 -13.13
CA LEU A 118 -17.86 -8.45 -13.36
C LEU A 118 -17.01 -8.60 -12.09
N PRO A 119 -17.13 -7.76 -11.03
CA PRO A 119 -16.14 -7.74 -9.94
C PRO A 119 -15.97 -9.06 -9.18
N GLY A 120 -17.04 -9.84 -9.05
CA GLY A 120 -17.00 -11.15 -8.36
C GLY A 120 -16.46 -12.28 -9.22
N ARG A 121 -16.06 -12.03 -10.47
CA ARG A 121 -15.56 -13.07 -11.38
C ARG A 121 -14.03 -13.16 -11.30
N PRO A 122 -13.48 -14.37 -11.15
CA PRO A 122 -12.06 -14.61 -11.39
C PRO A 122 -11.64 -14.20 -12.80
N LEU A 123 -10.42 -13.70 -12.93
CA LEU A 123 -9.80 -13.31 -14.19
C LEU A 123 -8.42 -13.97 -14.32
N PRO A 124 -7.99 -14.35 -15.54
CA PRO A 124 -6.58 -14.62 -15.80
C PRO A 124 -5.82 -13.30 -15.66
N LEU A 125 -5.13 -13.12 -14.55
CA LEU A 125 -4.42 -11.90 -14.20
C LEU A 125 -2.91 -12.13 -14.30
N ARG A 126 -2.25 -11.18 -14.96
CA ARG A 126 -0.79 -11.08 -14.97
C ARG A 126 -0.35 -9.70 -14.51
N VAL A 127 0.42 -9.63 -13.44
CA VAL A 127 0.98 -8.40 -12.90
C VAL A 127 2.49 -8.38 -13.10
N GLU A 128 3.03 -7.28 -13.61
CA GLU A 128 4.47 -7.11 -13.77
C GLU A 128 4.96 -5.85 -13.07
N ILE A 129 6.08 -5.99 -12.36
CA ILE A 129 6.76 -4.91 -11.67
C ILE A 129 8.26 -5.02 -11.98
N PRO A 130 8.81 -4.17 -12.87
CA PRO A 130 10.19 -4.33 -13.35
C PRO A 130 11.27 -4.14 -12.27
N ALA A 131 11.00 -3.32 -11.26
CA ALA A 131 11.96 -2.98 -10.21
C ALA A 131 11.28 -2.89 -8.85
N LEU A 132 11.07 -4.04 -8.22
CA LEU A 132 10.49 -4.15 -6.88
C LEU A 132 11.59 -4.32 -5.82
N PRO A 133 11.76 -3.41 -4.84
CA PRO A 133 12.63 -3.67 -3.72
C PRO A 133 12.12 -4.88 -2.93
N ALA A 134 12.97 -5.89 -2.77
CA ALA A 134 12.64 -7.14 -2.08
C ALA A 134 13.61 -7.37 -0.92
N ARG A 135 13.41 -6.67 0.20
CA ARG A 135 14.22 -6.87 1.42
C ARG A 135 13.89 -8.22 2.04
N GLY A 136 14.69 -9.23 1.73
CA GLY A 136 14.41 -10.64 2.02
C GLY A 136 14.56 -11.54 0.79
N GLY A 137 14.89 -10.95 -0.37
CA GLY A 137 15.19 -11.64 -1.60
C GLY A 137 13.97 -12.23 -2.30
N PRO A 138 14.17 -12.89 -3.45
CA PRO A 138 13.10 -13.51 -4.23
C PRO A 138 12.35 -14.59 -3.43
N GLY A 139 13.04 -15.31 -2.53
CA GLY A 139 12.42 -16.31 -1.66
C GLY A 139 11.36 -15.75 -0.72
N LEU A 140 11.49 -14.49 -0.26
CA LEU A 140 10.43 -13.84 0.51
C LEU A 140 9.21 -13.51 -0.37
N VAL A 141 9.43 -13.13 -1.63
CA VAL A 141 8.34 -12.82 -2.57
C VAL A 141 7.46 -14.05 -2.76
N GLY A 142 8.06 -15.23 -2.99
CA GLY A 142 7.34 -16.50 -3.06
C GLY A 142 6.47 -16.76 -1.82
N ARG A 143 7.08 -16.71 -0.62
CA ARG A 143 6.35 -16.94 0.65
C ARG A 143 5.19 -15.96 0.92
N LEU A 144 5.21 -14.79 0.32
CA LEU A 144 4.15 -13.78 0.48
C LEU A 144 3.02 -13.90 -0.55
N PHE A 145 3.31 -14.35 -1.78
CA PHE A 145 2.32 -14.37 -2.86
C PHE A 145 1.83 -15.78 -3.20
N GLU A 146 2.66 -16.82 -3.13
CA GLU A 146 2.25 -18.19 -3.47
C GLU A 146 1.08 -18.70 -2.61
N PRO A 147 1.02 -18.47 -1.27
CA PRO A 147 -0.11 -18.90 -0.46
C PRO A 147 -1.45 -18.24 -0.84
N LEU A 148 -1.40 -17.16 -1.61
CA LEU A 148 -2.57 -16.41 -2.09
C LEU A 148 -3.03 -16.86 -3.48
N GLY A 149 -2.46 -17.93 -4.02
CA GLY A 149 -2.82 -18.48 -5.33
C GLY A 149 -2.08 -17.87 -6.51
N TRP A 150 -0.98 -17.14 -6.27
CA TRP A 150 -0.13 -16.63 -7.34
C TRP A 150 0.94 -17.65 -7.74
N THR A 151 1.16 -17.75 -9.05
CA THR A 151 2.43 -18.22 -9.60
C THR A 151 3.40 -17.04 -9.61
N VAL A 152 4.58 -17.22 -9.01
CA VAL A 152 5.55 -16.14 -8.78
C VAL A 152 6.81 -16.34 -9.62
N GLY A 153 7.09 -15.37 -10.49
CA GLY A 153 8.41 -15.18 -11.10
C GLY A 153 9.11 -14.00 -10.44
N ALA A 154 10.15 -14.24 -9.65
CA ALA A 154 10.92 -13.19 -8.98
C ALA A 154 12.41 -13.36 -9.29
N GLU A 155 12.90 -12.59 -10.26
CA GLU A 155 14.28 -12.65 -10.72
C GLU A 155 15.09 -11.48 -10.17
N PRO A 156 16.23 -11.72 -9.51
CA PRO A 156 17.12 -10.65 -9.08
C PRO A 156 17.57 -9.78 -10.26
N VAL A 157 17.58 -8.46 -10.05
CA VAL A 157 18.13 -7.51 -11.01
C VAL A 157 19.60 -7.29 -10.67
N ALA A 158 20.51 -7.51 -11.61
CA ALA A 158 21.93 -7.22 -11.43
C ALA A 158 22.16 -5.77 -10.98
N LEU A 159 23.13 -5.54 -10.09
CA LEU A 159 23.45 -4.18 -9.64
C LEU A 159 23.92 -3.31 -10.81
N ASP A 160 24.77 -3.90 -11.66
CA ASP A 160 25.23 -3.32 -12.90
C ASP A 160 25.55 -4.44 -13.89
N GLY A 161 25.03 -4.35 -15.12
CA GLY A 161 25.26 -5.34 -16.16
C GLY A 161 26.69 -5.32 -16.72
N GLU A 162 27.40 -4.20 -16.60
CA GLU A 162 28.79 -4.08 -17.02
C GLU A 162 29.79 -4.58 -15.96
N PHE A 163 29.35 -4.70 -14.70
CA PHE A 163 30.18 -5.15 -13.58
C PHE A 163 29.54 -6.34 -12.82
N PRO A 164 29.48 -7.54 -13.42
CA PRO A 164 28.82 -8.71 -12.81
C PRO A 164 29.36 -9.11 -11.42
N GLN A 165 30.63 -8.80 -11.13
CA GLN A 165 31.27 -9.06 -9.85
C GLN A 165 30.65 -8.29 -8.67
N TRP A 166 29.85 -7.25 -8.95
CA TRP A 166 29.09 -6.53 -7.91
C TRP A 166 27.84 -7.30 -7.46
N GLY A 167 27.46 -8.35 -8.19
CA GLY A 167 26.35 -9.22 -7.86
C GLY A 167 24.99 -8.56 -8.08
N ASP A 168 23.98 -9.15 -7.43
CA ASP A 168 22.59 -8.71 -7.57
C ASP A 168 22.31 -7.47 -6.73
N SER A 169 21.45 -6.60 -7.26
CA SER A 169 20.84 -5.53 -6.51
C SER A 169 19.82 -6.06 -5.49
N ARG A 170 19.28 -5.17 -4.67
CA ARG A 170 18.15 -5.47 -3.78
C ARG A 170 16.79 -5.57 -4.48
N TYR A 171 16.76 -5.36 -5.80
CA TYR A 171 15.55 -5.34 -6.60
C TYR A 171 15.32 -6.68 -7.28
N VAL A 172 14.05 -7.01 -7.47
CA VAL A 172 13.63 -8.10 -8.33
C VAL A 172 12.75 -7.57 -9.46
N ARG A 173 12.85 -8.21 -10.62
CA ARG A 173 11.82 -8.18 -11.65
C ARG A 173 10.75 -9.17 -11.22
N LEU A 174 9.58 -8.65 -10.87
CA LEU A 174 8.45 -9.46 -10.41
C LEU A 174 7.43 -9.65 -11.54
N VAL A 175 7.01 -10.89 -11.68
CA VAL A 175 5.88 -11.35 -12.48
C VAL A 175 4.99 -12.18 -11.55
N LEU A 176 3.70 -11.85 -11.50
CA LEU A 176 2.69 -12.62 -10.78
C LEU A 176 1.59 -13.04 -11.74
N GLU A 177 1.20 -14.31 -11.70
CA GLU A 177 0.12 -14.85 -12.53
C GLU A 177 -0.88 -15.62 -11.68
N ALA A 178 -2.18 -15.40 -11.92
CA ALA A 178 -3.25 -16.12 -11.26
C ALA A 178 -4.45 -16.27 -12.18
N GLU A 179 -5.17 -17.38 -12.07
CA GLU A 179 -6.39 -17.64 -12.85
C GLU A 179 -7.67 -17.57 -11.99
N THR A 180 -7.51 -17.69 -10.66
CA THR A 180 -8.62 -17.85 -9.71
C THR A 180 -8.95 -16.58 -8.94
N LEU A 181 -8.14 -15.53 -9.07
CA LEU A 181 -8.31 -14.29 -8.31
C LEU A 181 -9.23 -13.31 -9.03
N THR A 182 -10.06 -12.64 -8.24
CA THR A 182 -10.73 -11.42 -8.68
C THR A 182 -9.73 -10.26 -8.75
N LEU A 183 -10.03 -9.24 -9.54
CA LEU A 183 -9.21 -8.03 -9.59
C LEU A 183 -9.12 -7.33 -8.22
N ALA A 184 -10.20 -7.36 -7.43
CA ALA A 184 -10.23 -6.73 -6.12
C ALA A 184 -9.24 -7.38 -5.15
N GLU A 185 -9.20 -8.73 -5.10
CA GLU A 185 -8.24 -9.48 -4.31
C GLU A 185 -6.81 -9.17 -4.75
N ALA A 186 -6.53 -9.24 -6.05
CA ALA A 186 -5.21 -8.96 -6.59
C ALA A 186 -4.70 -7.56 -6.19
N LEU A 187 -5.54 -6.53 -6.32
CA LEU A 187 -5.19 -5.17 -5.92
C LEU A 187 -4.98 -5.03 -4.39
N ARG A 188 -5.79 -5.74 -3.57
CA ARG A 188 -5.60 -5.77 -2.10
C ARG A 188 -4.30 -6.45 -1.70
N HIS A 189 -3.95 -7.58 -2.34
CA HIS A 189 -2.68 -8.27 -2.13
C HIS A 189 -1.50 -7.32 -2.43
N LEU A 190 -1.49 -6.67 -3.60
CA LEU A 190 -0.44 -5.71 -3.97
C LEU A 190 -0.37 -4.52 -3.00
N TYR A 191 -1.53 -3.96 -2.61
CA TYR A 191 -1.59 -2.84 -1.68
C TYR A 191 -0.93 -3.16 -0.32
N VAL A 192 -1.14 -4.37 0.20
CA VAL A 192 -0.56 -4.79 1.49
C VAL A 192 0.90 -5.26 1.35
N LEU A 193 1.22 -6.04 0.32
CA LEU A 193 2.49 -6.76 0.23
C LEU A 193 3.64 -5.93 -0.36
N LEU A 194 3.37 -4.94 -1.23
CA LEU A 194 4.45 -4.08 -1.73
C LEU A 194 5.16 -3.29 -0.61
N PRO A 195 4.45 -2.67 0.36
CA PRO A 195 5.11 -2.06 1.53
C PRO A 195 5.88 -3.06 2.40
N VAL A 196 5.45 -4.32 2.48
CA VAL A 196 6.11 -5.38 3.27
C VAL A 196 7.45 -5.79 2.65
N LEU A 197 7.52 -5.84 1.32
CA LEU A 197 8.74 -6.14 0.58
C LEU A 197 9.74 -4.97 0.58
N ASP A 198 9.22 -3.74 0.50
CA ASP A 198 10.00 -2.51 0.62
C ASP A 198 10.64 -2.37 2.03
N ASP A 199 9.90 -2.74 3.10
CA ASP A 199 10.29 -2.66 4.52
C ASP A 199 10.93 -1.29 4.87
N ALA A 200 10.39 -0.23 4.24
CA ALA A 200 10.87 1.14 4.32
C ALA A 200 9.72 2.15 4.11
N LYS A 201 8.68 2.14 4.97
CA LYS A 201 7.60 3.14 4.87
C LYS A 201 8.13 4.57 5.06
N HIS A 202 7.78 5.45 4.13
CA HIS A 202 8.25 6.84 4.09
C HIS A 202 7.32 7.84 4.78
N TYR A 203 6.19 7.38 5.33
CA TYR A 203 5.23 8.20 6.09
C TYR A 203 5.06 7.68 7.52
N TRP A 204 4.48 8.51 8.41
CA TRP A 204 4.18 8.12 9.78
C TRP A 204 3.00 7.13 9.79
N VAL A 205 3.23 5.95 10.35
CA VAL A 205 2.19 4.95 10.62
C VAL A 205 1.47 5.35 11.92
N ALA A 206 0.18 5.63 11.82
CA ALA A 206 -0.72 5.91 12.95
C ALA A 206 -1.71 4.74 13.15
N SER A 207 -2.58 4.83 14.15
CA SER A 207 -3.53 3.77 14.50
C SER A 207 -4.48 3.42 13.35
N ASP A 208 -4.84 4.39 12.51
CA ASP A 208 -5.68 4.17 11.33
C ASP A 208 -5.06 3.20 10.29
N GLU A 209 -3.73 2.99 10.34
CA GLU A 209 -3.07 1.97 9.50
C GLU A 209 -3.42 0.55 9.91
N VAL A 210 -3.80 0.31 11.17
CA VAL A 210 -4.31 -1.00 11.62
C VAL A 210 -5.63 -1.28 10.92
N ASP A 211 -6.59 -0.35 10.95
CA ASP A 211 -7.88 -0.52 10.28
C ASP A 211 -7.74 -0.68 8.77
N LYS A 212 -6.82 0.05 8.15
CA LYS A 212 -6.50 -0.11 6.71
C LYS A 212 -5.95 -1.51 6.41
N LEU A 213 -5.05 -2.02 7.26
CA LEU A 213 -4.49 -3.36 7.11
C LEU A 213 -5.59 -4.41 7.24
N LEU A 214 -6.44 -4.33 8.26
CA LEU A 214 -7.52 -5.29 8.48
C LEU A 214 -8.54 -5.27 7.34
N ARG A 215 -8.94 -4.09 6.87
CA ARG A 215 -9.86 -3.96 5.73
C ARG A 215 -9.28 -4.53 4.44
N ALA A 216 -7.99 -4.27 4.16
CA ALA A 216 -7.34 -4.79 2.96
C ALA A 216 -6.96 -6.28 3.09
N GLY A 217 -6.74 -6.74 4.32
CA GLY A 217 -6.41 -8.11 4.70
C GLY A 217 -7.61 -9.04 4.87
N ALA A 218 -8.83 -8.49 4.88
CA ALA A 218 -10.05 -9.26 5.07
C ALA A 218 -10.17 -10.40 4.05
N GLY A 219 -10.52 -11.59 4.55
CA GLY A 219 -10.66 -12.82 3.77
C GLY A 219 -9.36 -13.57 3.43
N TRP A 220 -8.17 -13.05 3.76
CA TRP A 220 -6.91 -13.74 3.44
C TRP A 220 -5.81 -13.61 4.51
N LEU A 221 -5.67 -12.45 5.14
CA LEU A 221 -4.60 -12.18 6.10
C LEU A 221 -4.73 -13.00 7.40
N PRO A 222 -5.93 -13.26 7.95
CA PRO A 222 -6.12 -14.18 9.08
C PRO A 222 -5.47 -15.56 8.88
N GLY A 223 -5.61 -16.15 7.68
CA GLY A 223 -5.11 -17.47 7.33
C GLY A 223 -3.71 -17.50 6.69
N HIS A 224 -3.07 -16.35 6.47
CA HIS A 224 -1.80 -16.30 5.75
C HIS A 224 -0.63 -16.82 6.61
N PRO A 225 0.23 -17.74 6.13
CA PRO A 225 1.32 -18.32 6.93
C PRO A 225 2.34 -17.27 7.42
N GLU A 226 2.58 -16.23 6.61
CA GLU A 226 3.46 -15.11 6.96
C GLU A 226 2.73 -13.92 7.64
N GLN A 227 1.51 -14.11 8.17
CA GLN A 227 0.70 -13.04 8.77
C GLN A 227 1.49 -12.17 9.76
N ARG A 228 2.23 -12.78 10.68
CA ARG A 228 3.02 -12.03 11.68
C ARG A 228 4.09 -11.14 11.03
N LEU A 229 4.74 -11.63 9.98
CA LEU A 229 5.74 -10.87 9.23
C LEU A 229 5.08 -9.72 8.47
N ILE A 230 3.96 -9.99 7.79
CA ILE A 230 3.18 -9.01 7.03
C ILE A 230 2.73 -7.89 7.96
N THR A 231 2.04 -8.20 9.06
CA THR A 231 1.52 -7.23 10.02
C THR A 231 2.66 -6.39 10.61
N SER A 232 3.75 -7.04 11.03
CA SER A 232 4.91 -6.34 11.60
C SER A 232 5.54 -5.36 10.61
N ARG A 233 5.86 -5.78 9.38
CA ARG A 233 6.50 -4.90 8.40
C ARG A 233 5.54 -3.83 7.88
N TYR A 234 4.28 -4.17 7.63
CA TYR A 234 3.27 -3.21 7.21
C TYR A 234 3.12 -2.10 8.25
N LEU A 235 3.16 -2.41 9.54
CA LEU A 235 3.08 -1.42 10.62
C LEU A 235 4.43 -0.83 11.03
N SER A 236 5.45 -0.94 10.15
CA SER A 236 6.82 -0.42 10.39
C SER A 236 7.43 -0.91 11.70
N ARG A 237 7.13 -2.16 12.07
CA ARG A 237 7.60 -2.86 13.26
C ARG A 237 7.22 -2.14 14.57
N ARG A 238 6.16 -1.33 14.55
CA ARG A 238 5.60 -0.72 15.76
C ARG A 238 4.91 -1.77 16.59
N TRP A 239 5.54 -2.12 17.70
CA TRP A 239 5.11 -3.22 18.54
C TRP A 239 3.66 -3.07 19.02
N SER A 240 3.26 -1.87 19.49
CA SER A 240 1.89 -1.63 19.96
C SER A 240 0.84 -1.86 18.88
N LEU A 241 1.03 -1.28 17.69
CA LEU A 241 0.12 -1.45 16.56
C LEU A 241 0.13 -2.89 16.03
N THR A 242 1.30 -3.52 16.01
CA THR A 242 1.44 -4.92 15.58
C THR A 242 0.66 -5.84 16.51
N ARG A 243 0.78 -5.63 17.82
CA ARG A 243 0.05 -6.43 18.82
C ARG A 243 -1.45 -6.25 18.66
N GLU A 244 -1.93 -5.00 18.59
CA GLU A 244 -3.34 -4.67 18.36
C GLU A 244 -3.90 -5.34 17.09
N ALA A 245 -3.17 -5.24 15.98
CA ALA A 245 -3.58 -5.86 14.73
C ALA A 245 -3.62 -7.40 14.82
N MET A 246 -2.64 -8.02 15.48
CA MET A 246 -2.58 -9.48 15.66
C MET A 246 -3.73 -9.98 16.55
N GLU A 247 -4.05 -9.28 17.64
CA GLU A 247 -5.19 -9.61 18.51
C GLU A 247 -6.50 -9.60 17.71
N ARG A 248 -6.72 -8.57 16.89
CA ARG A 248 -7.92 -8.46 16.04
C ARG A 248 -7.98 -9.53 14.94
N LEU A 249 -6.85 -9.84 14.31
CA LEU A 249 -6.78 -10.90 13.29
C LEU A 249 -7.07 -12.29 13.88
N GLU A 250 -6.62 -12.54 15.11
CA GLU A 250 -6.90 -13.81 15.79
C GLU A 250 -8.38 -13.96 16.13
N LEU A 251 -9.05 -12.89 16.55
CA LEU A 251 -10.50 -12.89 16.77
C LEU A 251 -11.26 -13.25 15.49
N VAL A 252 -10.87 -12.66 14.35
CA VAL A 252 -11.48 -12.99 13.04
C VAL A 252 -11.22 -14.46 12.67
N ARG A 253 -9.99 -14.95 12.85
CA ARG A 253 -9.63 -16.34 12.55
C ARG A 253 -10.44 -17.35 13.37
N LEU A 254 -10.67 -17.05 14.65
CA LEU A 254 -11.47 -17.90 15.54
C LEU A 254 -12.95 -17.88 15.15
N ALA A 255 -13.51 -16.70 14.87
CA ALA A 255 -14.89 -16.58 14.41
C ALA A 255 -15.15 -17.35 13.10
N GLU A 256 -14.23 -17.25 12.12
CA GLU A 256 -14.28 -18.01 10.86
C GLU A 256 -14.17 -19.53 11.07
N ALA A 257 -13.48 -19.98 12.14
CA ALA A 257 -13.34 -21.40 12.46
C ALA A 257 -14.56 -21.98 13.20
N ASP A 258 -15.26 -21.16 13.97
CA ASP A 258 -16.40 -21.56 14.80
C ASP A 258 -17.77 -21.38 14.09
N ASP A 259 -17.79 -20.95 12.81
CA ASP A 259 -19.00 -20.57 12.04
C ASP A 259 -19.92 -19.63 12.83
N SER A 260 -19.32 -18.80 13.68
CA SER A 260 -20.01 -17.83 14.52
C SER A 260 -19.79 -16.45 13.92
N ASP A 261 -20.88 -15.81 13.49
CA ASP A 261 -20.83 -14.44 13.00
C ASP A 261 -20.25 -13.52 14.10
N VAL A 262 -19.24 -12.73 13.74
CA VAL A 262 -18.50 -11.81 14.62
C VAL A 262 -19.42 -10.82 15.37
N GLU A 263 -20.67 -10.68 14.94
CA GLU A 263 -21.68 -9.84 15.59
C GLU A 263 -22.18 -10.39 16.95
N GLU A 264 -21.96 -11.68 17.29
CA GLU A 264 -22.44 -12.23 18.58
C GLU A 264 -21.49 -12.03 19.78
N ILE A 265 -20.26 -11.53 19.57
CA ILE A 265 -19.29 -11.30 20.67
C ILE A 265 -19.35 -9.86 21.23
N ASP A 266 -20.18 -8.98 20.65
CA ASP A 266 -20.31 -7.57 21.08
C ASP A 266 -21.58 -7.29 21.95
N ASN A 267 -22.17 -8.33 22.56
CA ASN A 267 -23.34 -8.18 23.43
C ASN A 267 -23.02 -8.40 24.92
N ALA A 268 -22.03 -7.66 25.44
CA ALA A 268 -21.85 -7.53 26.89
C ALA A 268 -21.21 -6.21 27.34
N VAL A 269 -21.51 -5.07 26.69
CA VAL A 269 -21.43 -3.76 27.38
C VAL A 269 -22.56 -2.88 26.85
N ALA A 270 -23.47 -2.52 27.75
CA ALA A 270 -24.54 -1.57 27.48
C ALA A 270 -23.97 -0.26 26.92
N VAL A 271 -24.57 0.22 25.83
CA VAL A 271 -24.33 1.55 25.26
C VAL A 271 -24.82 2.59 26.27
N GLU A 272 -23.92 3.12 27.08
CA GLU A 272 -24.05 4.45 27.65
C GLU A 272 -23.26 5.41 26.77
N THR A 273 -23.99 6.22 26.01
CA THR A 273 -23.45 7.37 25.29
C THR A 273 -22.91 8.39 26.28
N GLU A 274 -21.62 8.35 26.56
CA GLU A 274 -20.86 9.52 27.00
C GLU A 274 -19.89 9.94 25.89
N ALA A 275 -20.03 11.21 25.47
CA ALA A 275 -19.12 11.84 24.54
C ALA A 275 -17.74 11.94 25.21
N GLU A 276 -16.87 10.97 24.92
CA GLU A 276 -15.48 10.99 25.38
C GLU A 276 -14.75 12.18 24.72
N GLU A 277 -14.48 13.22 25.50
CA GLU A 277 -13.64 14.34 25.09
C GLU A 277 -12.24 13.82 24.74
N LYS A 278 -11.92 13.80 23.45
CA LYS A 278 -10.59 13.40 22.96
C LYS A 278 -9.52 14.22 23.69
N PRO A 279 -8.52 13.58 24.32
CA PRO A 279 -7.47 14.32 25.01
C PRO A 279 -6.73 15.21 24.02
N THR A 280 -6.62 16.50 24.38
CA THR A 280 -6.01 17.52 23.53
C THR A 280 -4.58 17.10 23.18
N PRO A 281 -4.20 17.05 21.89
CA PRO A 281 -2.88 16.56 21.50
C PRO A 281 -1.75 17.34 22.18
N LEU A 282 -0.68 16.64 22.59
CA LEU A 282 0.48 17.23 23.27
C LEU A 282 1.09 18.43 22.53
N ALA A 283 0.95 18.50 21.21
CA ALA A 283 1.41 19.63 20.40
C ALA A 283 0.59 20.91 20.67
N VAL A 284 -0.72 20.78 20.91
CA VAL A 284 -1.62 21.89 21.25
C VAL A 284 -1.33 22.35 22.67
N GLN A 285 -1.20 21.42 23.62
CA GLN A 285 -0.85 21.73 25.01
C GLN A 285 0.52 22.44 25.11
N ARG A 286 1.52 22.01 24.32
CA ARG A 286 2.82 22.69 24.24
C ARG A 286 2.70 24.09 23.64
N ARG A 287 1.89 24.27 22.58
CA ARG A 287 1.67 25.59 21.98
C ARG A 287 1.02 26.54 22.97
N GLU A 288 0.03 26.07 23.71
CA GLU A 288 -0.66 26.85 24.74
C GLU A 288 0.26 27.21 25.91
N ALA A 289 1.05 26.25 26.41
CA ALA A 289 2.03 26.51 27.46
C ALA A 289 3.08 27.55 27.04
N ILE A 290 3.55 27.50 25.79
CA ILE A 290 4.49 28.49 25.24
C ILE A 290 3.82 29.87 25.13
N LEU A 291 2.58 29.94 24.62
CA LEU A 291 1.85 31.20 24.53
C LEU A 291 1.56 31.81 25.91
N ALA A 292 1.26 30.98 26.92
CA ALA A 292 1.07 31.42 28.28
C ALA A 292 2.36 31.98 28.89
N ALA A 293 3.49 31.30 28.69
CA ALA A 293 4.80 31.79 29.14
C ALA A 293 5.19 33.11 28.46
N LEU A 294 4.92 33.25 27.17
CA LEU A 294 5.19 34.49 26.42
C LEU A 294 4.31 35.66 26.89
N ARG A 295 3.04 35.41 27.22
CA ARG A 295 2.16 36.43 27.80
C ARG A 295 2.59 36.85 29.20
N ALA A 296 3.06 35.91 30.02
CA ALA A 296 3.58 36.20 31.36
C ALA A 296 4.91 36.97 31.34
N ALA A 297 5.72 36.78 30.30
CA ALA A 297 6.98 37.49 30.09
C ALA A 297 6.83 38.83 29.35
N ALA A 298 5.62 39.18 28.87
CA ALA A 298 5.38 40.45 28.20
C ALA A 298 5.27 41.59 29.24
N PRO A 299 6.05 42.68 29.12
CA PRO A 299 5.93 43.82 30.02
C PRO A 299 4.56 44.50 29.86
N PRO A 300 3.95 45.02 30.93
CA PRO A 300 2.62 45.63 30.87
C PRO A 300 2.70 46.95 30.09
N GLY A 301 2.27 46.93 28.82
CA GLY A 301 2.11 48.15 28.04
C GLY A 301 2.33 48.06 26.53
N CYS A 302 1.76 47.07 25.85
CA CYS A 302 1.46 47.22 24.42
C CYS A 302 0.29 46.34 24.02
N SER A 303 -0.91 46.92 24.02
CA SER A 303 -2.08 46.38 23.35
C SER A 303 -2.09 46.84 21.89
N THR A 304 -2.08 45.90 20.95
CA THR A 304 -2.81 45.97 19.68
C THR A 304 -3.14 44.56 19.24
#